data_AF-A0A971JHV9-F1
#
_entry.id   AF-A0A971JHV9-F1
#
_cell.length_a   1.000
_cell.length_b   1.000
_cell.length_c   1.000
_cell.angle_alpha   90.00
_cell.angle_beta   90.00
_cell.angle_gamma   90.00
#
_symmetry.space_group_name_H-M   'P 1'
#
loop_
_entity.id
_entity.type
_entity.pdbx_description
1 polymer ?
#
loop_
_entity_poly.entity_id
_entity_poly.type
_entity_poly.pdbx_seq_one_letter_code
_entity_poly.pdbx_strand_id
1 'polypeptide(L)'
;MDKQAFEKLERIVETVRRHLEGDAAVAFVHESGHRVTPQGMVRFFRSVGGRVAIAKRIQEGKSNVEILYDVFPSFAGRRPPLAAPVQQDLVDLSGEPLYAAGYGDEDFESTKLTIRLPNDVYRALGMAAKMEGVPRNQLMVDLLTGALGRMSPPEHLREYEE
;
A
#
# COMPACT_ATOMS: atom_id res chain seq x y z
N MET A 1 -4.76 -23.78 -6.01
CA MET A 1 -5.00 -22.38 -6.43
C MET A 1 -3.75 -21.58 -6.13
N ASP A 2 -3.30 -20.77 -7.09
CA ASP A 2 -2.03 -20.05 -6.98
C ASP A 2 -2.20 -18.78 -6.15
N LYS A 3 -1.10 -18.30 -5.54
CA LYS A 3 -1.07 -17.09 -4.71
C LYS A 3 -1.72 -15.89 -5.42
N GLN A 4 -1.39 -15.71 -6.70
CA GLN A 4 -1.93 -14.65 -7.55
C GLN A 4 -3.46 -14.71 -7.71
N ALA A 5 -4.03 -15.93 -7.74
CA ALA A 5 -5.46 -16.09 -7.85
C ALA A 5 -6.17 -15.77 -6.53
N PHE A 6 -5.54 -16.04 -5.38
CA PHE A 6 -6.07 -15.64 -4.07
C PHE A 6 -6.03 -14.12 -3.88
N GLU A 7 -4.90 -13.47 -4.21
CA GLU A 7 -4.75 -12.02 -4.17
C GLU A 7 -5.81 -11.32 -5.02
N LYS A 8 -6.07 -11.83 -6.24
CA LYS A 8 -7.15 -11.32 -7.09
C LYS A 8 -8.51 -11.39 -6.42
N LEU A 9 -8.86 -12.51 -5.76
CA LEU A 9 -10.14 -12.64 -5.06
C LEU A 9 -10.23 -11.66 -3.89
N GLU A 10 -9.13 -11.46 -3.16
CA GLU A 10 -9.07 -10.49 -2.07
C GLU A 10 -9.32 -9.06 -2.58
N ARG A 11 -8.72 -8.69 -3.72
CA ARG A 11 -8.98 -7.40 -4.36
C ARG A 11 -10.43 -7.26 -4.83
N ILE A 12 -11.07 -8.33 -5.30
CA ILE A 12 -12.49 -8.31 -5.64
C ILE A 12 -13.36 -8.08 -4.39
N VAL A 13 -13.06 -8.73 -3.26
CA VAL A 13 -13.76 -8.50 -1.97
C VAL A 13 -13.59 -7.06 -1.51
N GLU A 14 -12.39 -6.50 -1.66
CA GLU A 14 -12.07 -5.11 -1.30
C GLU A 14 -12.93 -4.08 -2.05
N THR A 15 -13.41 -4.38 -3.27
CA THR A 15 -14.36 -3.49 -3.98
C THR A 15 -15.67 -3.30 -3.22
N VAL A 16 -16.10 -4.30 -2.42
CA VAL A 16 -17.30 -4.20 -1.60
C VAL A 16 -17.04 -3.30 -0.39
N ARG A 17 -15.86 -3.45 0.24
CA ARG A 17 -15.44 -2.64 1.39
C ARG A 17 -15.31 -1.15 1.04
N ARG A 18 -14.87 -0.86 -0.19
CA ARG A 18 -14.73 0.50 -0.72
C ARG A 18 -15.99 1.04 -1.37
N HIS A 19 -17.11 0.30 -1.32
CA HIS A 19 -18.37 0.67 -1.96
C HIS A 19 -18.24 0.96 -3.47
N LEU A 20 -17.32 0.29 -4.16
CA LEU A 20 -17.11 0.44 -5.61
C LEU A 20 -18.06 -0.45 -6.40
N GLU A 21 -18.66 0.08 -7.45
CA GLU A 21 -19.64 -0.61 -8.30
C GLU A 21 -19.33 -0.44 -9.79
N GLY A 22 -19.90 -1.32 -10.61
CA GLY A 22 -19.76 -1.28 -12.07
C GLY A 22 -18.31 -1.20 -12.52
N ASP A 23 -18.04 -0.26 -13.45
CA ASP A 23 -16.72 -0.08 -14.05
C ASP A 23 -15.66 0.38 -13.05
N ALA A 24 -16.04 1.12 -12.00
CA ALA A 24 -15.11 1.55 -10.96
C ALA A 24 -14.54 0.37 -10.16
N ALA A 25 -15.36 -0.65 -9.89
CA ALA A 25 -14.91 -1.87 -9.23
C ALA A 25 -13.93 -2.67 -10.12
N VAL A 26 -14.19 -2.71 -11.42
CA VAL A 26 -13.32 -3.40 -12.39
C VAL A 26 -11.99 -2.68 -12.54
N ALA A 27 -12.02 -1.34 -12.68
CA ALA A 27 -10.83 -0.51 -12.77
C ALA A 27 -9.92 -0.69 -11.54
N PHE A 28 -10.50 -0.67 -10.34
CA PHE A 28 -9.74 -0.90 -9.10
C PHE A 28 -9.00 -2.25 -9.10
N VAL A 29 -9.66 -3.32 -9.53
CA VAL A 29 -9.01 -4.64 -9.61
C VAL A 29 -7.90 -4.65 -10.67
N HIS A 30 -8.08 -3.93 -11.79
CA HIS A 30 -7.02 -3.77 -12.80
C HIS A 30 -5.82 -2.97 -12.28
N GLU A 31 -6.06 -1.88 -11.55
CA GLU A 31 -5.01 -1.07 -10.91
C GLU A 31 -4.16 -1.88 -9.92
N SER A 32 -4.76 -2.90 -9.29
CA SER A 32 -4.04 -3.85 -8.43
C SER A 32 -3.21 -4.90 -9.18
N GLY A 33 -3.16 -4.84 -10.52
CA GLY A 33 -2.37 -5.76 -11.36
C GLY A 33 -3.11 -7.04 -11.78
N HIS A 34 -4.42 -7.14 -11.52
CA HIS A 34 -5.20 -8.33 -11.83
C HIS A 34 -6.24 -8.07 -12.92
N ARG A 35 -6.31 -8.97 -13.92
CA ARG A 35 -7.36 -8.90 -14.94
C ARG A 35 -8.66 -9.49 -14.43
N VAL A 36 -9.75 -8.74 -14.53
CA VAL A 36 -11.12 -9.21 -14.27
C VAL A 36 -12.09 -8.61 -15.29
N THR A 37 -13.15 -9.35 -15.65
CA THR A 37 -14.24 -8.83 -16.47
C THR A 37 -15.45 -8.51 -15.58
N PRO A 38 -16.35 -7.59 -15.98
CA PRO A 38 -17.59 -7.34 -15.24
C PRO A 38 -18.38 -8.64 -14.99
N GLN A 39 -18.52 -9.49 -16.01
CA GLN A 39 -19.18 -10.79 -15.87
C GLN A 39 -18.45 -11.73 -14.90
N GLY A 40 -17.11 -11.70 -14.89
CA GLY A 40 -16.30 -12.45 -13.94
C GLY A 40 -16.56 -12.03 -12.49
N MET A 41 -16.68 -10.72 -12.23
CA MET A 41 -17.06 -10.20 -10.92
C MET A 41 -18.48 -10.61 -10.53
N VAL A 42 -19.44 -10.51 -11.45
CA VAL A 42 -20.83 -10.95 -11.20
C VAL A 42 -20.88 -12.45 -10.86
N ARG A 43 -20.15 -13.29 -11.58
CA ARG A 43 -20.06 -14.73 -11.30
C ARG A 43 -19.45 -14.99 -9.91
N PHE A 44 -18.37 -14.30 -9.58
CA PHE A 44 -17.77 -14.36 -8.24
C PHE A 44 -18.80 -13.99 -7.17
N PHE A 45 -19.45 -12.83 -7.27
CA PHE A 45 -20.44 -12.41 -6.30
C PHE A 45 -21.61 -13.38 -6.19
N ARG A 46 -22.06 -13.98 -7.31
CA ARG A 46 -23.10 -15.02 -7.26
C ARG A 46 -22.64 -16.27 -6.50
N SER A 47 -21.41 -16.73 -6.72
CA SER A 47 -20.88 -17.92 -6.03
C SER A 47 -20.75 -17.77 -4.51
N VAL A 48 -20.65 -16.53 -4.02
CA VAL A 48 -20.44 -16.23 -2.59
C VAL A 48 -21.73 -15.81 -1.87
N GLY A 49 -22.90 -15.99 -2.50
CA GLY A 49 -24.20 -15.58 -1.94
C GLY A 49 -24.57 -14.11 -2.17
N GLY A 50 -23.90 -13.45 -3.11
CA GLY A 50 -24.13 -12.07 -3.52
C GLY A 50 -23.19 -11.07 -2.85
N ARG A 51 -23.22 -9.83 -3.36
CA ARG A 51 -22.46 -8.70 -2.80
C ARG A 51 -22.91 -8.37 -1.36
N VAL A 52 -24.21 -8.51 -1.07
CA VAL A 52 -24.79 -8.28 0.26
C VAL A 52 -24.22 -9.26 1.30
N ALA A 53 -23.97 -10.51 0.93
CA ALA A 53 -23.40 -11.51 1.83
C ALA A 53 -21.95 -11.18 2.24
N ILE A 54 -21.17 -10.57 1.35
CA ILE A 54 -19.85 -10.02 1.68
C ILE A 54 -20.00 -8.79 2.58
N ALA A 55 -20.88 -7.85 2.22
CA ALA A 55 -21.10 -6.63 3.00
C ALA A 55 -21.50 -6.93 4.46
N LYS A 56 -22.35 -7.94 4.68
CA LYS A 56 -22.72 -8.40 6.03
C LYS A 56 -21.51 -8.88 6.83
N ARG A 57 -20.62 -9.68 6.23
CA ARG A 57 -19.40 -10.16 6.90
C ARG A 57 -18.42 -9.03 7.21
N ILE A 58 -18.35 -8.01 6.34
CA ILE A 58 -17.58 -6.79 6.60
C ILE A 58 -18.14 -6.06 7.83
N GLN A 59 -19.47 -5.96 7.95
CA GLN A 59 -20.13 -5.37 9.12
C GLN A 59 -19.91 -6.19 10.39
N GLU A 60 -19.80 -7.51 10.29
CA GLU A 60 -19.41 -8.42 11.38
C GLU A 60 -17.93 -8.26 11.81
N GLY A 61 -17.17 -7.36 11.17
CA GLY A 61 -15.78 -7.07 11.50
C GLY A 61 -14.75 -8.00 10.85
N LYS A 62 -15.17 -8.88 9.95
CA LYS A 62 -14.24 -9.82 9.30
C LYS A 62 -13.32 -9.12 8.31
N SER A 63 -12.06 -9.54 8.29
CA SER A 63 -11.10 -9.15 7.25
C SER A 63 -11.44 -9.79 5.91
N ASN A 64 -10.90 -9.27 4.80
CA ASN A 64 -11.15 -9.82 3.47
C ASN A 64 -10.66 -11.27 3.35
N VAL A 65 -9.54 -11.57 4.01
CA VAL A 65 -8.94 -12.90 4.06
C VAL A 65 -9.85 -13.88 4.79
N GLU A 66 -10.41 -13.51 5.94
CA GLU A 66 -11.37 -14.33 6.68
C GLU A 66 -12.65 -14.56 5.88
N ILE A 67 -13.15 -13.54 5.19
CA ILE A 67 -14.32 -13.68 4.29
C ILE A 67 -14.04 -14.72 3.20
N LEU A 68 -12.84 -14.74 2.61
CA LEU A 68 -12.49 -15.73 1.60
C LEU A 68 -12.40 -17.14 2.18
N TYR A 69 -11.85 -17.31 3.39
CA TYR A 69 -11.80 -18.62 4.05
C TYR A 69 -13.19 -19.14 4.41
N ASP A 70 -14.10 -18.27 4.85
CA ASP A 70 -15.49 -18.65 5.17
C ASP A 70 -16.25 -19.14 3.95
N VAL A 71 -16.03 -18.51 2.80
CA VAL A 71 -16.82 -18.78 1.59
C VAL A 71 -16.22 -19.90 0.75
N PHE A 72 -14.92 -20.12 0.86
CA PHE A 72 -14.21 -21.18 0.14
C PHE A 72 -13.42 -22.03 1.13
N PRO A 73 -14.06 -23.04 1.75
CA PRO A 73 -13.44 -23.90 2.76
C PRO A 73 -12.19 -24.64 2.27
N SER A 74 -12.06 -24.83 0.96
CA SER A 74 -10.85 -25.37 0.32
C SER A 74 -9.58 -24.54 0.58
N PHE A 75 -9.73 -23.31 1.09
CA PHE A 75 -8.61 -22.48 1.52
C PHE A 75 -8.19 -22.74 2.99
N ALA A 76 -9.02 -23.36 3.83
CA ALA A 76 -8.80 -23.45 5.28
C ALA A 76 -7.45 -24.08 5.70
N GLY A 77 -6.92 -25.03 4.92
CA GLY A 77 -5.60 -25.64 5.16
C GLY A 77 -4.39 -24.75 4.83
N ARG A 78 -4.63 -23.53 4.29
CA ARG A 78 -3.61 -22.53 3.95
C ARG A 78 -3.81 -21.24 4.73
N ARG A 79 -4.59 -21.24 5.82
CA ARG A 79 -4.76 -20.08 6.69
C ARG A 79 -3.37 -19.71 7.24
N PRO A 80 -2.75 -18.59 6.83
CA PRO A 80 -1.58 -18.12 7.55
C PRO A 80 -2.02 -17.87 8.99
N PRO A 81 -1.23 -18.28 10.01
CA PRO A 81 -1.58 -18.00 11.38
C PRO A 81 -1.81 -16.50 11.49
N LEU A 82 -3.03 -16.11 11.90
CA LEU A 82 -3.34 -14.78 12.39
C LEU A 82 -2.66 -14.63 13.77
N ALA A 83 -1.35 -14.82 13.82
CA ALA A 83 -0.59 -14.21 14.89
C ALA A 83 -0.74 -12.71 14.61
N ALA A 84 -1.42 -11.99 15.50
CA ALA A 84 -1.20 -10.56 15.59
C ALA A 84 0.34 -10.38 15.58
N PRO A 85 0.91 -9.56 14.68
CA PRO A 85 2.34 -9.29 14.77
C PRO A 85 2.58 -8.85 16.20
N VAL A 86 3.39 -9.61 16.94
CA VAL A 86 3.85 -9.17 18.25
C VAL A 86 4.58 -7.87 17.94
N GLN A 87 3.96 -6.75 18.31
CA GLN A 87 4.62 -5.47 18.24
C GLN A 87 5.78 -5.58 19.22
N GLN A 88 6.96 -5.88 18.71
CA GLN A 88 8.18 -5.72 19.47
C GLN A 88 8.25 -4.23 19.82
N ASP A 89 8.44 -3.91 21.10
CA ASP A 89 8.69 -2.54 21.52
C ASP A 89 9.88 -2.04 20.71
N LEU A 90 9.61 -1.14 19.76
CA LEU A 90 10.55 -0.70 18.73
C LEU A 90 11.70 0.15 19.29
N VAL A 91 11.71 0.42 20.59
CA VAL A 91 12.68 1.29 21.23
C VAL A 91 12.92 0.81 22.66
N ASP A 92 14.12 0.30 22.94
CA ASP A 92 14.63 0.26 24.31
C ASP A 92 15.13 1.67 24.66
N LEU A 93 14.31 2.43 25.37
CA LEU A 93 14.61 3.81 25.77
C LEU A 93 15.65 3.90 26.90
N SER A 94 16.27 2.79 27.29
CA SER A 94 17.26 2.74 28.39
C SER A 94 18.71 2.80 27.93
N GLY A 95 18.98 2.78 26.61
CA GLY A 95 20.34 2.82 26.05
C GLY A 95 20.82 4.23 25.71
N GLU A 96 22.00 4.60 26.18
CA GLU A 96 22.73 5.84 25.85
C GLU A 96 22.78 6.12 24.34
N PRO A 97 22.74 7.40 23.91
CA PRO A 97 22.72 7.75 22.50
C PRO A 97 24.05 7.40 21.83
N LEU A 98 24.04 6.38 20.97
CA LEU A 98 25.15 6.08 20.08
C LEU A 98 25.23 7.16 19.00
N TYR A 99 26.05 8.17 19.23
CA TYR A 99 26.59 8.97 18.13
C TYR A 99 27.46 8.07 17.28
N ALA A 100 27.08 7.88 16.03
CA ALA A 100 27.91 7.16 15.09
C ALA A 100 28.40 8.09 13.99
N ALA A 101 29.73 8.12 13.91
CA ALA A 101 30.52 8.92 13.00
C ALA A 101 30.37 8.41 11.56
N GLY A 102 30.20 9.35 10.63
CA GLY A 102 30.53 9.21 9.21
C GLY A 102 29.97 7.97 8.52
N TYR A 103 28.68 7.98 8.20
CA TYR A 103 28.09 6.96 7.34
C TYR A 103 28.22 7.35 5.87
N GLY A 104 28.83 6.47 5.07
CA GLY A 104 28.83 6.56 3.62
C GLY A 104 27.42 6.28 3.07
N ASP A 105 27.13 6.82 1.89
CA ASP A 105 25.82 6.79 1.21
C ASP A 105 25.23 5.38 0.94
N GLU A 106 25.93 4.29 1.28
CA GLU A 106 25.52 2.91 0.93
C GLU A 106 24.69 2.19 2.00
N ASP A 107 24.53 2.76 3.20
CA ASP A 107 23.96 2.02 4.35
C ASP A 107 22.46 2.26 4.65
N PHE A 108 21.75 3.04 3.83
CA PHE A 108 20.33 3.33 4.09
C PHE A 108 19.40 2.38 3.31
N GLU A 109 18.57 1.62 4.04
CA GLU A 109 17.43 0.92 3.44
C GLU A 109 16.44 1.94 2.86
N SER A 110 16.23 1.87 1.54
CA SER A 110 15.27 2.75 0.87
C SER A 110 13.84 2.46 1.37
N THR A 111 13.28 3.38 2.15
CA THR A 111 11.91 3.26 2.66
C THR A 111 10.92 3.90 1.69
N LYS A 112 9.84 3.18 1.36
CA LYS A 112 8.76 3.72 0.54
C LYS A 112 7.91 4.71 1.35
N LEU A 113 7.88 5.96 0.92
CA LEU A 113 7.06 7.02 1.51
C LEU A 113 5.88 7.37 0.58
N THR A 114 4.71 7.61 1.17
CA THR A 114 3.53 8.09 0.44
C THR A 114 3.24 9.53 0.84
N ILE A 115 3.35 10.45 -0.11
CA ILE A 115 3.14 11.89 0.10
C ILE A 115 1.87 12.31 -0.63
N ARG A 116 1.04 13.15 0.01
CA ARG A 116 -0.13 13.74 -0.63
C ARG A 116 0.27 15.04 -1.32
N LEU A 117 -0.05 15.15 -2.61
CA LEU A 117 0.22 16.33 -3.41
C LEU A 117 -1.08 16.97 -3.90
N PRO A 118 -1.14 18.30 -4.02
CA PRO A 118 -2.17 18.98 -4.80
C PRO A 118 -2.24 18.45 -6.23
N ASN A 119 -3.46 18.39 -6.80
CA ASN A 119 -3.72 17.74 -8.10
C ASN A 119 -3.00 18.43 -9.26
N ASP A 120 -2.94 19.76 -9.22
CA ASP A 120 -2.18 20.61 -10.14
C ASP A 120 -0.68 20.28 -10.13
N VAL A 121 -0.06 20.18 -8.95
CA VAL A 121 1.35 19.81 -8.79
C VAL A 121 1.60 18.39 -9.32
N TYR A 122 0.72 17.46 -8.99
CA TYR A 122 0.82 16.07 -9.46
C TYR A 122 0.74 15.95 -11.00
N ARG A 123 -0.14 16.75 -11.62
CA ARG A 123 -0.27 16.82 -13.09
C ARG A 123 0.93 17.49 -13.73
N ALA A 124 1.43 18.59 -13.16
CA ALA A 124 2.62 19.29 -13.63
C ALA A 124 3.84 18.35 -13.64
N LEU A 125 4.05 17.58 -12.57
CA LEU A 125 5.11 16.56 -12.51
C LEU A 125 4.96 15.49 -13.59
N GLY A 126 3.71 15.06 -13.87
CA GLY A 126 3.45 14.11 -14.95
C GLY A 126 3.75 14.65 -16.35
N MET A 127 3.56 15.95 -16.59
CA MET A 127 3.90 16.59 -17.86
C MET A 127 5.42 16.80 -17.98
N ALA A 128 6.06 17.30 -16.92
CA ALA A 128 7.51 17.51 -16.88
C ALA A 128 8.29 16.20 -17.10
N ALA A 129 7.90 15.12 -16.41
CA ALA A 129 8.52 13.81 -16.57
C ALA A 129 8.45 13.28 -18.01
N LYS A 130 7.35 13.53 -18.71
CA LYS A 130 7.19 13.15 -20.13
C LYS A 130 8.10 13.96 -21.06
N MET A 131 8.30 15.25 -20.77
CA MET A 131 9.17 16.11 -21.57
C MET A 131 10.65 15.74 -21.39
N GLU A 132 11.04 15.34 -20.18
CA GLU A 132 12.41 14.91 -19.87
C GLU A 132 12.69 13.43 -20.18
N GLY A 133 11.66 12.65 -20.51
CA GLY A 133 11.79 11.23 -20.84
C GLY A 133 12.10 10.33 -19.64
N VAL A 134 11.92 10.83 -18.41
CA VAL A 134 12.21 10.11 -17.17
C VAL A 134 10.93 9.62 -16.47
N PRO A 135 11.01 8.55 -15.65
CA PRO A 135 9.90 8.14 -14.81
C PRO A 135 9.52 9.25 -13.83
N ARG A 136 8.22 9.50 -13.65
CA ARG A 136 7.73 10.54 -12.71
C ARG A 136 8.27 10.38 -11.27
N ASN A 137 8.45 9.14 -10.81
CA ASN A 137 9.01 8.87 -9.49
C ASN A 137 10.49 9.27 -9.43
N GLN A 138 11.24 9.07 -10.51
CA GLN A 138 12.64 9.50 -10.60
C GLN A 138 12.73 11.03 -10.52
N LEU A 139 11.93 11.73 -11.33
CA LEU A 139 11.88 13.20 -11.32
C LEU A 139 11.49 13.75 -9.93
N MET A 140 10.59 13.06 -9.22
CA MET A 140 10.20 13.44 -7.87
C MET A 140 11.34 13.29 -6.87
N VAL A 141 12.11 12.20 -6.95
CA VAL A 141 13.30 11.98 -6.13
C VAL A 141 14.34 13.06 -6.43
N ASP A 142 14.64 13.32 -7.70
CA ASP A 142 15.64 14.30 -8.11
C ASP A 142 15.30 15.72 -7.61
N LEU A 143 14.02 16.11 -7.71
CA LEU A 143 13.52 17.39 -7.20
C LEU A 143 13.62 17.48 -5.67
N LEU A 144 13.23 16.42 -4.95
CA LEU A 144 13.29 16.40 -3.49
C LEU A 144 14.74 16.42 -3.00
N THR A 145 15.62 15.65 -3.62
CA THR A 145 17.06 15.64 -3.33
C THR A 145 17.66 17.03 -3.56
N GLY A 146 17.35 17.67 -4.69
CA GLY A 146 17.82 19.01 -5.00
C GLY A 146 17.27 20.09 -4.07
N ALA A 147 16.01 19.97 -3.64
CA ALA A 147 15.39 20.90 -2.70
C ALA A 147 15.97 20.75 -1.29
N LEU A 148 16.05 19.52 -0.79
CA LEU A 148 16.57 19.20 0.54
C LEU A 148 18.05 19.55 0.66
N GLY A 149 18.86 19.32 -0.38
CA GLY A 149 20.27 19.69 -0.39
C GLY A 149 20.53 21.21 -0.33
N ARG A 150 19.52 22.03 -0.58
CA ARG A 150 19.59 23.50 -0.47
C ARG A 150 18.97 24.04 0.82
N MET A 151 18.29 23.21 1.59
CA MET A 151 17.70 23.61 2.86
C MET A 151 18.80 23.56 3.93
N SER A 152 18.91 24.62 4.73
CA SER A 152 19.73 24.56 5.95
C SER A 152 19.17 23.47 6.86
N PRO A 153 20.03 22.72 7.57
CA PRO A 153 19.58 21.72 8.51
C PRO A 153 18.60 22.36 9.51
N PRO A 154 17.56 21.62 9.92
CA PRO A 154 16.55 22.12 10.85
C PRO A 154 17.18 22.69 12.13
N GLU A 155 16.65 23.80 12.66
CA GLU A 155 17.27 24.51 13.80
C GLU A 155 17.48 23.66 15.07
N HIS A 156 16.71 22.59 15.24
CA HIS A 156 16.86 21.62 16.33
C HIS A 156 18.13 20.74 16.24
N LEU A 157 18.89 20.84 15.15
CA LEU A 157 20.23 20.24 15.04
C LEU A 157 21.35 21.23 15.36
N ARG A 158 21.06 22.53 15.51
CA ARG A 158 22.07 23.56 15.85
C ARG A 158 22.41 23.61 17.33
N GLU A 159 21.55 23.07 18.19
CA GLU A 159 21.79 23.00 19.65
C GLU A 159 22.87 21.98 20.04
N TYR A 160 23.38 21.20 19.09
CA TYR A 160 24.44 20.20 19.29
C TYR A 160 25.81 20.60 18.73
N GLU A 161 25.99 21.85 18.28
CA GLU A 161 27.25 22.36 17.71
C GLU A 161 28.03 23.35 18.62
N GLU A 162 27.69 23.47 19.92
CA GLU A 162 28.54 24.18 20.91
C GLU A 162 29.40 23.24 21.77
#